data_AF-A0A2V5MHB3-F1
#
_entry.id   AF-A0A2V5MHB3-F1
#
_cell.length_a   1.000
_cell.length_b   1.000
_cell.length_c   1.000
_cell.angle_alpha   90.00
_cell.angle_beta   90.00
_cell.angle_gamma   90.00
#
_symmetry.space_group_name_H-M   'P 1'
#
loop_
_entity.id
_entity.type
_entity.pdbx_description
1 polymer ?
#
loop_
_entity_poly.entity_id
_entity_poly.type
_entity_poly.pdbx_seq_one_letter_code
_entity_poly.pdbx_strand_id
1 'polypeptide(L)'
;MASDGSSHLQNAVTKSQTAALGFRVKAGWAAVVLLTDTAHSPQLSDVSRIELCDPRLPETRQPYHAAMGKLETNSTKLDQRERAVRSISQQALNFGSGALR
;
A
#
# COMPACT_ATOMS: atom_id res chain seq x y z
N MET A 1 17.04 -50.52 29.90
CA MET A 1 15.69 -49.90 29.96
C MET A 1 15.92 -48.39 30.00
N ALA A 2 15.25 -47.68 29.07
CA ALA A 2 14.94 -46.24 28.95
C ALA A 2 15.70 -45.22 29.84
N SER A 3 16.06 -44.02 29.41
CA SER A 3 15.90 -43.24 28.17
C SER A 3 16.47 -41.88 28.52
N ASP A 4 17.34 -41.33 27.68
CA ASP A 4 17.86 -39.96 27.79
C ASP A 4 16.71 -38.94 27.86
N GLY A 5 16.69 -38.15 28.94
CA GLY A 5 15.83 -36.98 29.09
C GLY A 5 16.56 -35.71 28.66
N SER A 6 17.00 -35.63 27.40
CA SER A 6 17.46 -34.36 26.83
C SER A 6 16.25 -33.52 26.45
N SER A 7 15.89 -32.59 27.33
CA SER A 7 14.83 -31.61 27.14
C SER A 7 15.16 -30.72 25.94
N HIS A 8 14.60 -31.09 24.81
CA HIS A 8 14.62 -30.35 23.55
C HIS A 8 13.69 -29.14 23.65
N LEU A 9 14.06 -28.16 24.48
CA LEU A 9 13.51 -26.82 24.38
C LEU A 9 14.18 -26.16 23.17
N GLN A 10 13.75 -26.61 21.99
CA GLN A 10 14.09 -25.94 20.76
C GLN A 10 13.45 -24.56 20.84
N ASN A 11 14.28 -23.56 21.13
CA ASN A 11 14.01 -22.17 20.81
C ASN A 11 13.22 -22.15 19.51
N ALA A 12 11.98 -21.69 19.55
CA ALA A 12 11.24 -21.34 18.35
C ALA A 12 11.97 -20.14 17.74
N VAL A 13 13.08 -20.42 17.08
CA VAL A 13 13.65 -19.56 16.07
C VAL A 13 12.50 -19.40 15.10
N THR A 14 11.76 -18.30 15.23
CA THR A 14 10.85 -17.83 14.20
C THR A 14 11.69 -17.72 12.95
N LYS A 15 11.66 -18.76 12.13
CA LYS A 15 12.38 -18.84 10.88
C LYS A 15 11.93 -17.61 10.10
N SER A 16 12.86 -16.71 9.79
CA SER A 16 12.56 -15.53 8.98
C SER A 16 11.97 -16.03 7.67
N GLN A 17 10.66 -15.89 7.51
CA GLN A 17 9.97 -16.30 6.30
C GLN A 17 10.11 -15.16 5.30
N THR A 18 10.60 -15.48 4.10
CA THR A 18 10.61 -14.53 3.00
C THR A 18 9.16 -14.19 2.65
N ALA A 19 8.89 -12.88 2.59
CA ALA A 19 7.60 -12.36 2.20
C ALA A 19 7.78 -11.28 1.13
N ALA A 20 6.84 -11.22 0.20
CA ALA A 20 6.77 -10.20 -0.84
C ALA A 20 5.41 -9.51 -0.78
N LEU A 21 5.42 -8.19 -0.91
CA LEU A 21 4.20 -7.37 -0.93
C LEU A 21 4.01 -6.79 -2.33
N GLY A 22 2.90 -7.16 -2.98
CA GLY A 22 2.52 -6.67 -4.29
C GLY A 22 1.41 -5.63 -4.20
N PHE A 23 1.49 -4.57 -5.01
CA PHE A 23 0.47 -3.53 -5.08
C PHE A 23 -0.07 -3.40 -6.50
N ARG A 24 -1.40 -3.41 -6.63
CA ARG A 24 -2.08 -3.01 -7.87
C ARG A 24 -2.93 -1.78 -7.60
N VAL A 25 -2.48 -0.63 -8.09
CA VAL A 25 -3.15 0.65 -7.89
C VAL A 25 -4.22 0.87 -8.98
N LYS A 26 -5.39 1.34 -8.55
CA LYS A 26 -6.44 1.94 -9.40
C LYS A 26 -6.74 3.34 -8.86
N ALA A 27 -7.40 4.17 -9.65
CA ALA A 27 -7.80 5.49 -9.19
C ALA A 27 -8.60 5.39 -7.88
N GLY A 28 -8.06 5.96 -6.80
CA GLY A 28 -8.69 6.02 -5.47
C GLY A 28 -8.43 4.84 -4.53
N TRP A 29 -7.84 3.72 -4.98
CA TRP A 29 -7.59 2.55 -4.11
C TRP A 29 -6.49 1.62 -4.66
N ALA A 30 -5.95 0.73 -3.83
CA ALA A 30 -5.06 -0.33 -4.28
C ALA A 30 -5.43 -1.69 -3.69
N ALA A 31 -5.25 -2.75 -4.49
CA ALA A 31 -5.16 -4.11 -3.98
C ALA A 31 -3.74 -4.33 -3.47
N VAL A 32 -3.63 -4.90 -2.27
CA VAL A 32 -2.37 -5.29 -1.64
C VAL A 32 -2.38 -6.80 -1.49
N VAL A 33 -1.32 -7.45 -1.95
CA VAL A 33 -1.19 -8.92 -1.93
C VAL A 33 0.06 -9.27 -1.15
N LEU A 34 -0.09 -10.04 -0.08
CA LEU A 34 1.02 -10.62 0.67
C LEU A 34 1.27 -12.04 0.18
N LEU A 35 2.45 -12.25 -0.40
CA LEU A 35 2.96 -13.56 -0.74
C LEU A 35 4.01 -13.97 0.27
N THR A 36 3.99 -15.23 0.68
CA THR A 36 4.99 -15.84 1.55
C THR A 36 5.61 -17.05 0.85
N ASP A 37 6.63 -17.65 1.47
CA ASP A 37 7.35 -18.82 0.95
C ASP A 37 8.32 -18.46 -0.20
N THR A 38 8.85 -19.46 -0.90
CA THR A 38 9.89 -19.29 -1.91
C THR A 38 9.36 -18.67 -3.21
N ALA A 39 10.24 -18.01 -3.96
CA ALA A 39 9.91 -17.47 -5.28
C ALA A 39 9.46 -18.54 -6.30
N HIS A 40 9.76 -19.82 -6.05
CA HIS A 40 9.37 -20.94 -6.92
C HIS A 40 8.05 -21.60 -6.49
N SER A 41 7.56 -21.31 -5.29
CA SER A 41 6.28 -21.81 -4.78
C SER A 41 5.64 -20.74 -3.87
N PRO A 42 5.28 -19.56 -4.42
CA PRO A 42 4.71 -18.50 -3.61
C PRO A 42 3.33 -18.91 -3.10
N GLN A 43 3.08 -18.69 -1.82
CA GLN A 43 1.77 -18.86 -1.21
C GLN A 43 1.10 -17.51 -0.97
N LEU A 44 -0.17 -17.42 -1.36
CA LEU A 44 -1.00 -16.26 -1.05
C LEU A 44 -1.39 -16.28 0.43
N SER A 45 -0.83 -15.36 1.21
CA SER A 45 -1.09 -15.27 2.64
C SER A 45 -2.24 -14.31 2.96
N ASP A 46 -2.31 -13.16 2.28
CA ASP A 46 -3.38 -12.18 2.48
C ASP A 46 -3.65 -11.34 1.22
N VAL A 47 -4.90 -10.87 1.11
CA VAL A 47 -5.33 -9.89 0.11
C VAL A 47 -6.16 -8.83 0.82
N SER A 48 -5.68 -7.59 0.77
CA SER A 48 -6.41 -6.45 1.32
C SER A 48 -6.64 -5.37 0.27
N ARG A 49 -7.65 -4.54 0.54
CA ARG A 49 -7.93 -3.33 -0.24
C ARG A 49 -7.61 -2.13 0.64
N ILE A 50 -6.73 -1.26 0.17
CA ILE A 50 -6.44 0.02 0.80
C ILE A 50 -7.11 1.15 0.02
N GLU A 51 -7.87 1.99 0.71
CA GLU A 51 -8.39 3.23 0.14
C GLU A 51 -7.26 4.28 0.12
N LEU A 52 -7.03 4.87 -1.05
CA LEU A 52 -6.02 5.91 -1.26
C LEU A 52 -6.64 7.32 -1.28
N CYS A 53 -7.96 7.42 -1.21
CA CYS A 53 -8.69 8.66 -1.08
C CYS A 53 -8.70 9.15 0.38
N ASP A 54 -8.81 10.46 0.60
CA ASP A 54 -8.98 10.99 1.96
C ASP A 54 -10.42 10.70 2.42
N PRO A 55 -10.65 9.87 3.44
CA PRO A 55 -11.99 9.51 3.89
C PRO A 55 -12.77 10.70 4.45
N ARG A 56 -12.08 11.77 4.87
CA ARG A 56 -12.70 13.02 5.35
C ARG A 56 -13.18 13.91 4.19
N LEU A 57 -12.73 13.63 2.97
CA LEU A 57 -13.10 14.36 1.75
C LEU A 57 -13.68 13.38 0.71
N PRO A 58 -14.97 13.01 0.81
CA PRO A 58 -15.62 12.06 -0.10
C PRO A 58 -15.43 12.39 -1.59
N GLU A 59 -15.30 13.67 -1.93
CA GLU A 59 -15.05 14.18 -3.29
C GLU A 59 -13.71 13.72 -3.89
N THR A 60 -12.81 13.18 -3.07
CA THR A 60 -11.53 12.60 -3.52
C THR A 60 -11.67 11.14 -3.97
N ARG A 61 -12.83 10.50 -3.74
CA ARG A 61 -13.11 9.14 -4.25
C ARG A 61 -13.31 9.16 -5.75
N GLN A 62 -12.65 8.24 -6.44
CA GLN A 62 -12.74 8.08 -7.87
C GLN A 62 -13.72 6.95 -8.24
N PRO A 63 -14.43 7.07 -9.37
CA PRO A 63 -14.42 8.20 -10.30
C PRO A 63 -15.28 9.37 -9.79
N TYR A 64 -14.71 10.58 -9.72
CA TYR A 64 -15.46 11.75 -9.25
C TYR A 64 -16.35 12.29 -10.37
N HIS A 65 -17.64 12.02 -10.28
CA HIS A 65 -18.63 12.50 -11.26
C HIS A 65 -19.48 13.68 -10.76
N ALA A 66 -19.47 13.98 -9.45
CA ALA A 66 -20.43 14.94 -8.86
C ALA A 66 -20.27 16.40 -9.34
N ALA A 67 -19.08 16.78 -9.82
CA ALA A 67 -18.83 18.09 -10.44
C ALA A 67 -18.49 18.03 -11.93
N MET A 68 -18.67 16.89 -12.60
CA MET A 68 -18.40 16.80 -14.04
C MET A 68 -19.32 17.77 -14.80
N GLY A 69 -18.73 18.73 -15.52
CA GLY A 69 -19.46 19.80 -16.22
C GLY A 69 -19.76 21.05 -15.40
N LYS A 70 -19.30 21.15 -14.14
CA LYS A 70 -19.43 22.37 -13.32
C LYS A 70 -18.08 23.09 -13.22
N LEU A 71 -18.06 24.38 -13.56
CA LEU A 71 -16.86 25.22 -13.41
C LEU A 71 -16.71 25.66 -11.94
N GLU A 72 -15.57 25.34 -11.32
CA GLU A 72 -15.17 25.93 -10.03
C GLU A 72 -14.51 27.28 -10.28
N THR A 73 -15.09 28.37 -9.75
CA THR A 73 -14.59 29.74 -9.94
C THR A 73 -13.93 30.32 -8.68
N ASN A 74 -13.99 29.60 -7.55
CA ASN A 74 -13.37 30.05 -6.31
C ASN A 74 -11.85 29.83 -6.35
N SER A 75 -11.09 30.91 -6.52
CA SER A 75 -9.62 30.90 -6.59
C SER A 75 -8.97 30.23 -5.38
N THR A 76 -9.45 30.49 -4.17
CA THR A 76 -8.90 29.88 -2.95
C THR A 76 -9.03 28.35 -2.97
N LYS A 77 -10.17 27.82 -3.41
CA LYS A 77 -10.37 26.37 -3.56
C LYS A 77 -9.48 25.79 -4.66
N LEU A 78 -9.31 26.51 -5.77
CA LEU A 78 -8.42 26.10 -6.86
C LEU A 78 -6.96 26.02 -6.37
N ASP A 79 -6.46 27.06 -5.71
CA ASP A 79 -5.09 27.11 -5.19
C ASP A 79 -4.81 26.00 -4.18
N GLN A 80 -5.79 25.66 -3.34
CA GLN A 80 -5.67 24.57 -2.36
C GLN A 80 -5.58 23.21 -3.07
N ARG A 81 -6.44 22.96 -4.05
CA ARG A 81 -6.45 21.72 -4.84
C ARG A 81 -5.16 21.56 -5.65
N GLU A 82 -4.70 22.63 -6.29
CA GLU A 82 -3.45 22.64 -7.05
C GLU A 82 -2.24 22.32 -6.15
N ARG A 83 -2.15 22.97 -4.99
CA ARG A 83 -1.09 22.71 -4.01
C ARG A 83 -1.05 21.25 -3.56
N ALA A 84 -2.21 20.64 -3.30
CA ALA A 84 -2.29 19.24 -2.93
C ALA A 84 -1.78 18.32 -4.05
N VAL A 85 -2.24 18.53 -5.29
CA VAL A 85 -1.79 17.74 -6.46
C VAL A 85 -0.30 17.89 -6.69
N ARG A 86 0.23 19.11 -6.61
CA ARG A 86 1.66 19.40 -6.78
C ARG A 86 2.51 18.72 -5.70
N SER A 87 2.10 18.81 -4.44
CA SER A 87 2.81 18.20 -3.31
C SER A 87 2.90 16.68 -3.46
N ILE A 88 1.79 16.01 -3.79
CA ILE A 88 1.76 14.54 -3.97
C ILE A 88 2.62 14.13 -5.17
N SER A 89 2.54 14.87 -6.27
CA SER A 89 3.34 14.62 -7.48
C SER A 89 4.84 14.72 -7.19
N GLN A 90 5.26 15.74 -6.45
CA GLN A 90 6.66 15.91 -6.04
C GLN A 90 7.13 14.79 -5.11
N GLN A 91 6.32 14.39 -4.14
CA GLN A 91 6.64 13.26 -3.26
C GLN A 91 6.84 11.97 -4.06
N ALA A 92 5.94 11.67 -5.01
CA ALA A 92 6.02 10.48 -5.85
C ALA A 92 7.30 10.45 -6.71
N LEU A 93 7.67 11.58 -7.31
CA LEU A 93 8.90 11.69 -8.11
C LEU A 93 10.16 11.54 -7.25
N ASN A 94 10.18 12.12 -6.06
CA ASN A 94 11.33 12.04 -5.16
C ASN A 94 11.51 10.63 -4.59
N PHE A 95 10.42 9.88 -4.34
CA PHE A 95 10.48 8.47 -3.93
C PHE A 95 11.13 7.58 -5.01
N GLY A 96 10.91 7.86 -6.29
CA GLY A 96 11.48 7.09 -7.40
C GLY A 96 13.01 7.23 -7.55
N SER A 97 13.61 8.33 -7.08
CA SER A 97 15.05 8.57 -7.22
C SER A 97 15.92 7.90 -6.14
N GLY A 98 15.33 7.37 -5.06
CA GLY A 98 16.05 6.71 -3.97
C GLY A 98 16.24 5.19 -4.13
N ALA A 99 15.52 4.55 -5.04
CA ALA A 99 15.45 3.09 -5.17
C ALA A 99 16.41 2.47 -6.21
N LEU A 100 17.34 3.25 -6.76
CA LEU A 100 18.33 2.82 -7.76
C LEU A 100 19.79 2.94 -7.27
N ARG A 101 20.05 2.80 -5.97
CA ARG A 101 21.41 2.70 -5.42
C ARG A 101 21.61 1.43 -4.63
#